data_AF-X0Z1A2-F1
#
_entry.id   AF-X0Z1A2-F1
#
_cell.length_a   1.000
_cell.length_b   1.000
_cell.length_c   1.000
_cell.angle_alpha   90.00
_cell.angle_beta   90.00
_cell.angle_gamma   90.00
#
_symmetry.space_group_name_H-M   'P 1'
#
loop_
_entity.id
_entity.type
_entity.pdbx_description
1 polymer ?
#
loop_
_entity_poly.entity_id
_entity_poly.type
_entity_poly.pdbx_seq_one_letter_code
_entity_poly.pdbx_strand_id
1 'polypeptide(L)'
;RVIKREEGYILPDIKLYVDSKMGADLQTAGYSILWDENYPEYKIKQRMIVRLFPNDYGITFYKNKSDKYDFLVCLQMYNLKKKRGLK
;
A
#
# COMPACT_ATOMS: atom_id res chain seq x y z
N ARG A 1 -7.71 -4.42 -6.03
CA ARG A 1 -7.77 -4.76 -7.48
C ARG A 1 -6.34 -4.71 -8.00
N VAL A 2 -5.88 -5.66 -8.81
CA VAL A 2 -4.52 -5.66 -9.39
C VAL A 2 -4.64 -5.61 -10.91
N ILE A 3 -3.81 -4.79 -11.57
CA ILE A 3 -3.85 -4.61 -13.04
C ILE A 3 -2.59 -5.23 -13.65
N LYS A 4 -2.76 -6.14 -14.62
CA LYS A 4 -1.66 -6.74 -15.38
C LYS A 4 -1.17 -5.76 -16.45
N ARG A 5 0.15 -5.55 -16.55
CA ARG A 5 0.84 -4.91 -17.68
C ARG A 5 1.88 -5.86 -18.25
N GLU A 6 2.35 -5.60 -19.47
CA GLU A 6 3.36 -6.40 -20.18
C GLU A 6 4.61 -6.67 -19.32
N GLU A 7 4.94 -5.74 -18.42
CA GLU A 7 6.11 -5.85 -17.55
C GLU A 7 5.82 -6.40 -16.15
N GLY A 8 4.56 -6.57 -15.72
CA GLY A 8 4.22 -7.05 -14.37
C GLY A 8 2.90 -6.49 -13.83
N TYR A 9 2.67 -6.67 -12.52
CA TYR A 9 1.41 -6.27 -11.87
C TYR A 9 1.51 -4.92 -11.17
N ILE A 10 0.44 -4.12 -11.26
CA ILE A 10 0.26 -2.86 -10.53
C ILE A 10 -0.81 -3.04 -9.46
N LEU A 11 -0.51 -2.56 -8.25
CA LEU A 11 -1.46 -2.48 -7.15
C LEU A 11 -1.99 -1.05 -6.99
N PRO A 12 -3.18 -0.74 -7.56
CA PRO A 12 -3.91 0.49 -7.29
C PRO A 12 -4.69 0.42 -5.97
N ASP A 13 -4.66 1.54 -5.25
CA ASP A 13 -5.65 1.89 -4.23
C ASP A 13 -6.40 3.15 -4.67
N ILE A 14 -7.73 3.15 -4.59
CA ILE A 14 -8.57 4.25 -5.08
C ILE A 14 -9.18 4.95 -3.88
N LYS A 15 -8.98 6.26 -3.79
CA LYS A 15 -9.47 7.11 -2.69
C LYS A 15 -10.23 8.30 -3.22
N LEU A 16 -11.19 8.79 -2.44
CA LEU A 16 -11.83 10.08 -2.72
C LEU A 16 -10.90 11.21 -2.25
N TYR A 17 -11.04 12.40 -2.85
CA TYR A 17 -10.21 13.53 -2.48
C TYR A 17 -10.36 13.95 -1.01
N VAL A 18 -11.53 13.70 -0.42
CA VAL A 18 -11.85 13.96 1.00
C VAL A 18 -11.10 13.04 1.95
N ASP A 19 -10.57 11.91 1.46
CA ASP A 19 -9.80 10.98 2.30
C ASP A 19 -8.40 11.54 2.58
N SER A 20 -7.95 11.37 3.82
CA SER A 20 -6.60 11.75 4.24
C SER A 20 -5.54 11.14 3.31
N LYS A 21 -4.50 11.93 3.01
CA LYS A 21 -3.31 11.41 2.29
C LYS A 21 -2.44 10.52 3.19
N MET A 22 -2.56 10.65 4.50
CA MET A 22 -1.63 10.00 5.43
C MET A 22 -1.83 8.48 5.43
N GLY A 23 -0.74 7.73 5.27
CA GLY A 23 -0.69 6.28 5.42
C GLY A 23 -1.15 5.48 4.20
N ALA A 24 -1.50 6.09 3.08
CA ALA A 24 -1.86 5.38 1.85
C ALA A 24 -0.66 4.61 1.23
N ASP A 25 0.54 5.16 1.40
CA ASP A 25 1.81 4.53 1.10
C ASP A 25 2.03 3.27 1.94
N LEU A 26 1.83 3.34 3.26
CA LEU A 26 1.96 2.19 4.15
C LEU A 26 0.84 1.16 3.93
N GLN A 27 -0.40 1.60 3.69
CA GLN A 27 -1.53 0.73 3.38
C GLN A 27 -1.27 -0.11 2.13
N THR A 28 -0.85 0.53 1.04
CA THR A 28 -0.51 -0.19 -0.20
C THR A 28 0.73 -1.06 -0.03
N ALA A 29 1.68 -0.71 0.85
CA ALA A 29 2.82 -1.56 1.19
C ALA A 29 2.37 -2.84 1.91
N GLY A 30 1.48 -2.73 2.90
CA GLY A 30 0.91 -3.87 3.60
C GLY A 30 0.13 -4.81 2.67
N TYR A 31 -0.68 -4.27 1.77
CA TYR A 31 -1.35 -5.06 0.74
C TYR A 31 -0.38 -5.77 -0.20
N SER A 32 0.73 -5.12 -0.57
CA SER A 32 1.74 -5.77 -1.40
C SER A 32 2.48 -6.88 -0.68
N ILE A 33 2.74 -6.76 0.63
CA ILE A 33 3.32 -7.85 1.43
C ILE A 33 2.37 -9.04 1.45
N LEU A 34 1.10 -8.80 1.81
CA LEU A 34 0.09 -9.85 1.84
C LEU A 34 -0.07 -10.53 0.46
N TRP A 35 -0.04 -9.76 -0.62
CA TRP A 35 -0.10 -10.32 -1.97
C TRP A 35 1.12 -11.19 -2.29
N ASP A 36 2.33 -10.72 -1.98
CA ASP A 36 3.56 -11.47 -2.24
C ASP A 36 3.61 -12.79 -1.46
N GLU A 37 2.99 -12.86 -0.28
CA GLU A 37 2.86 -14.08 0.54
C GLU A 37 1.85 -15.08 -0.03
N ASN A 38 0.71 -14.60 -0.54
CA ASN A 38 -0.35 -15.48 -1.06
C ASN A 38 -0.14 -15.89 -2.53
N TYR A 39 0.59 -15.06 -3.29
CA TYR A 39 0.70 -15.16 -4.75
C TYR A 39 2.15 -14.90 -5.22
N PRO A 40 3.13 -15.70 -4.78
CA PRO A 40 4.55 -15.43 -5.00
C PRO A 40 4.96 -15.37 -6.48
N GLU A 41 4.24 -16.04 -7.37
CA GLU A 41 4.45 -16.04 -8.82
C GLU A 41 4.00 -14.74 -9.50
N TYR A 42 3.09 -13.97 -8.89
CA TYR A 42 2.52 -12.76 -9.45
C TYR A 42 3.11 -11.50 -8.78
N LYS A 43 4.33 -11.12 -9.17
CA LYS A 43 5.04 -9.99 -8.54
C LYS A 43 4.41 -8.63 -8.86
N ILE A 44 4.11 -7.88 -7.80
CA ILE A 44 3.75 -6.46 -7.89
C ILE A 44 5.03 -5.65 -8.16
N LYS A 45 5.11 -5.02 -9.34
CA LYS A 45 6.24 -4.16 -9.71
C LYS A 45 6.02 -2.70 -9.34
N GLN A 46 4.77 -2.27 -9.19
CA GLN A 46 4.45 -0.88 -8.91
C GLN A 46 3.22 -0.77 -8.01
N ARG A 47 3.27 0.13 -7.03
CA ARG A 47 2.12 0.55 -6.22
C ARG A 47 1.73 1.97 -6.59
N MET A 48 0.43 2.24 -6.58
CA MET A 48 -0.08 3.58 -6.83
C MET A 48 -1.36 3.85 -6.05
N ILE A 49 -1.60 5.12 -5.76
CA ILE A 49 -2.92 5.61 -5.35
C ILE A 49 -3.51 6.41 -6.50
N VAL A 50 -4.81 6.23 -6.72
CA VAL A 50 -5.62 7.06 -7.60
C VAL A 50 -6.58 7.84 -6.72
N ARG A 51 -6.48 9.17 -6.76
CA ARG A 51 -7.35 10.08 -6.00
C ARG A 51 -8.38 10.68 -6.93
N LEU A 52 -9.65 10.46 -6.63
CA LEU A 52 -10.77 10.98 -7.41
C LEU A 52 -11.21 12.33 -6.86
N PHE A 53 -11.19 13.34 -7.72
CA PHE A 53 -11.79 14.67 -7.52
C PHE A 53 -13.11 14.75 -8.30
N PRO A 54 -14.01 15.70 -8.00
CA PRO A 54 -15.31 15.78 -8.68
C PRO A 54 -15.23 15.82 -10.22
N ASN A 55 -14.16 16.41 -10.77
CA ASN A 55 -13.97 16.58 -12.22
C ASN A 55 -12.63 16.06 -12.75
N ASP A 56 -11.81 15.42 -11.89
CA ASP A 56 -10.44 15.04 -12.26
C ASP A 56 -9.91 13.89 -11.40
N TYR A 57 -8.73 13.36 -11.71
CA TYR A 57 -8.03 12.39 -10.88
C TYR A 57 -6.53 12.67 -10.79
N GLY A 58 -5.97 12.43 -9.60
CA GLY A 58 -4.53 12.46 -9.37
C GLY A 58 -3.98 11.05 -9.21
N ILE A 59 -2.83 10.76 -9.81
CA ILE A 59 -2.11 9.50 -9.59
C ILE A 59 -0.80 9.79 -8.85
N THR A 60 -0.56 9.05 -7.78
CA THR A 60 0.74 9.06 -7.08
C THR A 60 1.31 7.66 -7.05
N PHE A 61 2.56 7.53 -7.49
CA PHE A 61 3.31 6.27 -7.45
C PHE A 61 4.17 6.20 -6.18
N TYR A 62 4.28 5.01 -5.60
CA TYR A 62 5.03 4.78 -4.35
C TYR A 62 6.28 3.91 -4.55
N LYS A 63 7.24 4.02 -3.63
CA LYS A 63 8.51 3.28 -3.65
C LYS A 63 8.35 1.92 -2.97
N ASN A 64 8.60 0.81 -3.66
CA ASN A 64 8.23 -0.50 -3.10
C ASN A 64 9.06 -1.00 -1.92
N LYS A 65 10.37 -0.72 -1.85
CA LYS A 65 11.23 -1.35 -0.83
C LYS A 65 11.21 -0.64 0.53
N SER A 66 11.32 0.69 0.55
CA SER A 66 11.33 1.48 1.81
C SER A 66 10.03 1.31 2.58
N ASP A 67 8.90 1.52 1.91
CA ASP A 67 7.60 1.61 2.58
C ASP A 67 7.15 0.24 3.14
N LYS A 68 7.60 -0.88 2.55
CA LYS A 68 7.38 -2.22 3.09
C LYS A 68 8.11 -2.43 4.42
N TYR A 69 9.35 -1.95 4.51
CA TYR A 69 10.11 -2.01 5.75
C TYR A 69 9.44 -1.15 6.83
N ASP A 70 9.07 0.09 6.49
CA ASP A 70 8.40 1.01 7.41
C ASP A 70 7.08 0.41 7.91
N PHE A 71 6.29 -0.21 7.03
CA PHE A 71 5.07 -0.92 7.41
C PHE A 71 5.33 -2.04 8.41
N LEU A 72 6.35 -2.89 8.18
CA LEU A 72 6.69 -3.98 9.09
C LEU A 72 7.16 -3.48 10.46
N VAL A 73 7.93 -2.38 10.51
CA VAL A 73 8.33 -1.73 11.76
C VAL A 73 7.10 -1.21 12.50
N CYS A 74 6.18 -0.51 11.81
CA CYS A 74 4.93 -0.05 12.41
C CYS A 74 4.10 -1.21 12.98
N LEU A 75 4.00 -2.33 12.25
CA LEU A 75 3.29 -3.52 12.68
C LEU A 75 3.93 -4.16 13.92
N GLN A 76 5.27 -4.27 13.96
CA GLN A 76 6.01 -4.77 15.12
C GLN A 76 5.78 -3.88 16.34
N MET A 77 5.84 -2.55 16.17
CA MET A 77 5.58 -1.60 17.25
C MET A 77 4.14 -1.68 17.76
N TYR A 78 3.17 -1.80 16.86
CA TYR A 78 1.76 -2.01 17.23
C TYR A 78 1.59 -3.29 18.06
N ASN A 79 2.18 -4.40 17.62
CA ASN A 79 2.10 -5.69 18.34
C ASN A 79 2.78 -5.62 19.71
N LEU A 80 3.92 -4.93 19.82
CA LEU A 80 4.61 -4.71 21.09
C LEU A 80 3.75 -3.88 22.05
N LYS A 81 3.18 -2.77 21.57
CA LYS A 81 2.29 -1.92 22.35
C LYS A 81 1.08 -2.71 22.85
N LYS A 82 0.42 -3.45 21.95
CA LYS A 82 -0.72 -4.30 22.26
C LYS A 82 -0.38 -5.34 23.32
N LYS A 83 0.76 -6.04 23.20
CA LYS A 83 1.23 -7.03 24.18
C LYS A 83 1.50 -6.43 25.56
N ARG A 84 1.92 -5.15 25.62
CA ARG A 84 2.22 -4.43 26.86
C ARG A 84 1.04 -3.62 27.41
N GLY A 85 -0.13 -3.66 26.78
CA GLY A 85 -1.28 -2.84 27.16
C GLY A 85 -1.07 -1.33 26.93
N LEU A 86 -0.14 -0.96 26.06
CA LEU A 86 0.17 0.43 25.71
C LEU A 86 -0.71 0.89 24.54
N LYS A 87 -1.11 2.16 24.54
CA LYS A 87 -1.82 2.81 23.42
C LYS A 87 -0.82 3.32 22.36
#